data_AF-A0A9X3F2N9-F1
#
_entry.id   AF-A0A9X3F2N9-F1
#
_cell.length_a   1.000
_cell.length_b   1.000
_cell.length_c   1.000
_cell.angle_alpha   90.00
_cell.angle_beta   90.00
_cell.angle_gamma   90.00
#
_symmetry.space_group_name_H-M   'P 1'
#
loop_
_entity.id
_entity.type
_entity.pdbx_description
1 polymer ?
#
loop_
_entity_poly.entity_id
_entity_poly.type
_entity_poly.pdbx_seq_one_letter_code
_entity_poly.pdbx_strand_id
1 'polypeptide(L)'
;MVADCLTFLFENHETIRYQIQEMMRVEQIVRERDILHEIETYNELLGHGGDIGVTVLIGFDDPAERDLKLARWQALPQHLYLVGADGRRIRAIWDPRQVSERRLSSVQYLKFAVQGAAPAACGVDFAGEVVGETALTAAQREALDADLGERD
;
A
#
# COMPACT_ATOMS: atom_id res chain seq x y z
N MET A 1 -2.19 11.65 -5.47
CA MET A 1 -3.42 10.83 -5.51
C MET A 1 -3.57 10.23 -6.91
N VAL A 2 -4.29 9.11 -7.01
CA VAL A 2 -4.68 8.45 -8.26
C VAL A 2 -6.20 8.46 -8.30
N ALA A 3 -6.78 8.85 -9.44
CA ALA A 3 -8.24 8.91 -9.66
C ALA A 3 -9.02 9.64 -8.54
N ASP A 4 -8.40 10.65 -7.92
CA ASP A 4 -8.94 11.52 -6.86
C ASP A 4 -9.43 10.84 -5.57
N CYS A 5 -9.34 9.51 -5.46
CA CYS A 5 -9.80 8.75 -4.28
C CYS A 5 -8.78 7.75 -3.73
N LEU A 6 -7.67 7.50 -4.45
CA LEU A 6 -6.63 6.57 -4.02
C LEU A 6 -5.34 7.30 -3.68
N THR A 7 -4.81 7.05 -2.48
CA THR A 7 -3.50 7.53 -2.06
C THR A 7 -2.57 6.35 -1.83
N PHE A 8 -1.50 6.27 -2.62
CA PHE A 8 -0.47 5.24 -2.51
C PHE A 8 0.65 5.77 -1.60
N LEU A 9 0.86 5.10 -0.47
CA LEU A 9 1.95 5.36 0.45
C LEU A 9 2.97 4.24 0.29
N PHE A 10 4.17 4.58 -0.19
CA PHE A 10 5.25 3.62 -0.31
C PHE A 10 5.94 3.47 1.04
N GLU A 11 5.97 2.24 1.56
CA GLU A 11 6.41 1.97 2.93
C GLU A 11 7.90 1.66 3.00
N ASN A 12 8.56 2.28 3.97
CA ASN A 12 9.95 2.01 4.33
C ASN A 12 10.09 1.72 5.82
N HIS A 13 11.31 1.41 6.24
CA HIS A 13 11.55 1.03 7.64
C HIS A 13 11.17 2.16 8.61
N GLU A 14 11.34 3.42 8.22
CA GLU A 14 10.97 4.56 9.07
C GLU A 14 9.45 4.73 9.18
N THR A 15 8.71 4.64 8.06
CA THR A 15 7.25 4.77 8.07
C THR A 15 6.60 3.66 8.88
N ILE A 16 7.06 2.42 8.71
CA ILE A 16 6.57 1.27 9.48
C ILE A 16 6.92 1.39 10.96
N ARG A 17 8.16 1.80 11.30
CA ARG A 17 8.55 2.05 12.70
C ARG A 17 7.63 3.09 13.35
N TYR A 18 7.31 4.16 12.63
CA TYR A 18 6.41 5.20 13.13
C TYR A 18 4.99 4.67 13.34
N GLN A 19 4.45 3.86 12.41
CA GLN A 19 3.13 3.24 12.56
C GLN A 19 3.06 2.33 13.80
N ILE A 20 4.08 1.49 14.03
CA ILE A 20 4.17 0.65 15.23
C ILE A 20 4.18 1.51 16.50
N GLN A 21 5.00 2.56 16.54
CA GLN A 21 5.09 3.46 17.70
C GLN A 21 3.76 4.17 17.99
N GLU A 22 3.05 4.60 16.95
CA GLU A 22 1.73 5.22 17.11
C GLU A 22 0.68 4.23 17.60
N MET A 23 0.68 2.99 17.12
CA MET A 23 -0.19 1.94 17.64
C MET A 23 0.08 1.64 19.11
N MET A 24 1.36 1.49 19.48
CA MET A 24 1.76 1.32 20.88
C MET A 24 1.26 2.46 21.77
N ARG A 25 1.31 3.70 21.27
CA ARG A 25 0.87 4.90 22.00
C ARG A 25 -0.65 4.95 22.15
N VAL A 26 -1.40 4.72 21.07
CA VAL A 26 -2.86 4.82 21.04
C VAL A 26 -3.51 3.70 21.84
N GLU A 27 -3.02 2.48 21.68
CA GLU A 27 -3.58 1.30 22.35
C GLU A 27 -2.94 0.98 23.71
N GLN A 28 -1.96 1.80 24.13
CA GLN A 28 -1.21 1.62 25.38
C GLN A 28 -0.57 0.23 25.52
N ILE A 29 -0.01 -0.27 24.41
CA ILE A 29 0.66 -1.58 24.36
C ILE A 29 2.02 -1.44 25.06
N VAL A 30 2.12 -2.00 26.26
CA VAL A 30 3.33 -1.91 27.11
C VAL A 30 3.99 -3.26 27.40
N ARG A 31 3.29 -4.38 27.12
CA ARG A 31 3.85 -5.71 27.33
C ARG A 31 4.74 -6.09 26.17
N GLU A 32 5.98 -6.51 26.46
CA GLU A 32 6.97 -6.90 25.45
C GLU A 32 6.44 -7.88 24.41
N ARG A 33 5.74 -8.93 24.83
CA ARG A 33 5.14 -9.91 23.91
C ARG A 33 4.16 -9.25 22.93
N ASP A 34 3.33 -8.34 23.41
CA ASP A 34 2.30 -7.69 22.60
C ASP A 34 2.97 -6.67 21.64
N ILE A 35 4.07 -6.02 22.07
CA ILE A 35 4.91 -5.17 21.21
C ILE A 35 5.61 -5.97 20.11
N LEU A 36 6.21 -7.12 20.45
CA LEU A 36 6.85 -8.00 19.49
C LEU A 36 5.86 -8.49 18.43
N HIS A 37 4.63 -8.80 18.84
CA HIS A 37 3.57 -9.20 17.93
C HIS A 37 3.20 -8.09 16.93
N GLU A 38 3.11 -6.83 17.37
CA GLU A 38 2.91 -5.67 16.48
C GLU A 38 4.08 -5.52 15.50
N ILE A 39 5.32 -5.61 15.99
CA ILE A 39 6.52 -5.53 15.15
C ILE A 39 6.51 -6.62 14.07
N GLU A 40 6.22 -7.86 14.45
CA GLU A 40 6.13 -8.98 13.50
C GLU A 40 5.04 -8.74 12.45
N THR A 41 3.86 -8.31 12.88
CA THR A 41 2.72 -8.04 11.99
C THR A 41 3.04 -6.94 10.98
N TYR A 42 3.63 -5.83 11.41
CA TYR A 42 3.99 -4.73 10.53
C TYR A 42 5.22 -5.03 9.67
N ASN A 43 6.16 -5.86 10.15
CA ASN A 43 7.27 -6.33 9.32
C ASN A 43 6.78 -7.18 8.13
N GLU A 44 5.66 -7.90 8.26
CA GLU A 44 5.04 -8.57 7.12
C GLU A 44 4.63 -7.58 6.01
N LEU A 45 4.47 -6.29 6.31
CA LEU A 45 4.13 -5.26 5.33
C LEU A 45 5.35 -4.75 4.56
N LEU A 46 6.55 -4.87 5.13
CA LEU A 46 7.78 -4.52 4.42
C LEU A 46 7.97 -5.46 3.23
N GLY A 47 8.34 -4.87 2.10
CA GLY A 47 8.85 -5.62 0.95
C GLY A 47 10.21 -6.25 1.28
N HIS A 48 10.44 -7.46 0.82
CA HIS A 48 11.71 -8.18 0.92
C HIS A 48 12.20 -8.55 -0.48
N GLY A 49 13.51 -8.74 -0.66
CA GLY A 49 14.07 -9.31 -1.90
C GLY A 49 13.77 -8.51 -3.16
N GLY A 50 13.75 -7.18 -3.05
CA GLY A 50 13.44 -6.28 -4.16
C GLY A 50 11.94 -5.98 -4.35
N ASP A 51 11.08 -6.45 -3.46
CA ASP A 51 9.68 -6.02 -3.37
C ASP A 51 9.57 -4.66 -2.67
N ILE A 52 8.49 -3.95 -2.96
CA ILE A 52 8.08 -2.74 -2.24
C ILE A 52 6.72 -2.95 -1.58
N GLY A 53 6.62 -2.55 -0.30
CA GLY A 53 5.36 -2.49 0.44
C GLY A 53 4.65 -1.17 0.14
N VAL A 54 3.34 -1.20 -0.06
CA VAL A 54 2.51 -0.04 -0.35
C VAL A 54 1.21 -0.12 0.44
N THR A 55 0.94 0.91 1.23
CA THR A 55 -0.37 1.13 1.82
C THR A 55 -1.22 2.00 0.89
N VAL A 56 -2.37 1.51 0.46
CA VAL A 56 -3.32 2.28 -0.35
C VAL A 56 -4.49 2.72 0.54
N LEU A 57 -4.66 4.02 0.66
CA LEU A 57 -5.80 4.65 1.34
C LEU A 57 -6.88 5.00 0.32
N ILE A 58 -8.10 4.58 0.60
CA ILE A 58 -9.30 4.83 -0.19
C ILE A 58 -10.13 5.90 0.52
N GLY A 59 -10.11 7.11 -0.01
CA GLY A 59 -10.75 8.30 0.57
C GLY A 59 -11.94 8.79 -0.24
N PHE A 60 -13.03 9.11 0.46
CA PHE A 60 -14.20 9.81 -0.07
C PHE A 60 -14.71 10.77 1.00
N ASP A 61 -15.16 11.95 0.59
CA ASP A 61 -15.69 12.97 1.51
C ASP A 61 -17.03 12.55 2.11
N ASP A 62 -17.90 11.90 1.33
CA ASP A 62 -19.19 11.38 1.79
C ASP A 62 -19.04 9.93 2.33
N PRO A 63 -19.34 9.69 3.62
CA PRO A 63 -19.34 8.35 4.20
C PRO A 63 -20.30 7.37 3.52
N ALA A 64 -21.45 7.83 3.00
CA ALA A 64 -22.43 6.98 2.34
C ALA A 64 -21.90 6.49 0.97
N GLU A 65 -21.30 7.39 0.20
CA GLU A 65 -20.60 7.04 -1.04
C GLU A 65 -19.47 6.05 -0.78
N ARG A 66 -18.62 6.34 0.22
CA ARG A 66 -17.51 5.47 0.63
C ARG A 66 -17.98 4.05 0.90
N ASP A 67 -19.06 3.90 1.67
CA ASP A 67 -19.59 2.61 2.08
C ASP A 67 -20.15 1.83 0.89
N LEU A 68 -20.88 2.50 -0.02
CA LEU A 68 -21.37 1.92 -1.28
C LEU A 68 -20.22 1.45 -2.18
N LYS A 69 -19.19 2.28 -2.34
CA LYS A 69 -18.02 1.97 -3.18
C LYS A 69 -17.24 0.80 -2.60
N LEU A 70 -16.94 0.79 -1.31
CA LEU A 70 -16.19 -0.30 -0.67
C LEU A 70 -16.93 -1.65 -0.68
N ALA A 71 -18.27 -1.65 -0.73
CA ALA A 71 -19.04 -2.88 -0.94
C ALA A 71 -18.88 -3.44 -2.37
N ARG A 72 -18.79 -2.55 -3.38
CA ARG A 72 -18.61 -2.92 -4.80
C ARG A 72 -17.17 -3.24 -5.16
N TRP A 73 -16.20 -2.64 -4.45
CA TRP A 73 -14.79 -2.66 -4.82
C TRP A 73 -13.98 -3.83 -4.25
N GLN A 74 -14.61 -4.95 -3.92
CA GLN A 74 -13.90 -6.11 -3.37
C GLN A 74 -12.77 -6.64 -4.28
N ALA A 75 -12.93 -6.50 -5.61
CA ALA A 75 -11.91 -6.88 -6.58
C ALA A 75 -10.84 -5.80 -6.83
N LEU A 76 -10.95 -4.61 -6.24
CA LEU A 76 -10.05 -3.48 -6.48
C LEU A 76 -8.56 -3.84 -6.37
N PRO A 77 -8.08 -4.62 -5.38
CA PRO A 77 -6.67 -4.97 -5.27
C PRO A 77 -6.08 -5.60 -6.54
N GLN A 78 -6.88 -6.39 -7.28
CA GLN A 78 -6.47 -7.04 -8.54
C GLN A 78 -6.19 -6.02 -9.67
N HIS A 79 -6.79 -4.84 -9.56
CA HIS A 79 -6.71 -3.76 -10.55
C HIS A 79 -5.67 -2.70 -10.18
N LEU A 80 -5.07 -2.77 -8.99
CA LEU A 80 -4.00 -1.86 -8.59
C LEU A 80 -2.68 -2.31 -9.22
N TYR A 81 -1.92 -1.33 -9.73
CA TYR A 81 -0.63 -1.59 -10.37
C TYR A 81 0.39 -0.50 -10.11
N LEU A 82 1.66 -0.88 -10.24
CA LEU A 82 2.77 0.03 -10.47
C LEU A 82 3.26 -0.12 -11.91
N VAL A 83 3.90 0.92 -12.44
CA VAL A 83 4.58 0.87 -13.74
C VAL A 83 6.07 0.79 -13.49
N GLY A 84 6.70 -0.31 -13.91
CA GLY A 84 8.15 -0.48 -13.81
C GLY A 84 8.93 0.46 -14.73
N ALA A 85 10.24 0.55 -14.55
CA ALA A 85 11.12 1.35 -15.41
C ALA A 85 11.10 0.92 -16.89
N ASP A 86 10.76 -0.34 -17.15
CA ASP A 86 10.58 -0.91 -18.50
C ASP A 86 9.19 -0.62 -19.11
N GLY A 87 8.33 0.12 -18.40
CA GLY A 87 6.98 0.46 -18.82
C GLY A 87 5.94 -0.65 -18.59
N ARG A 88 6.32 -1.80 -18.03
CA ARG A 88 5.36 -2.88 -17.75
C ARG A 88 4.58 -2.61 -16.46
N ARG A 89 3.34 -3.07 -16.43
CA ARG A 89 2.50 -3.03 -15.22
C ARG A 89 2.84 -4.20 -14.31
N ILE A 90 3.09 -3.90 -13.04
CA ILE A 90 3.33 -4.85 -11.96
C ILE A 90 2.07 -4.87 -11.11
N ARG A 91 1.44 -6.03 -10.98
CA ARG A 91 0.20 -6.20 -10.20
C ARG A 91 0.48 -6.31 -8.71
N ALA A 92 -0.47 -5.85 -7.92
CA ALA A 92 -0.42 -5.99 -6.47
C ALA A 92 -0.42 -7.46 -6.06
N ILE A 93 0.34 -7.76 -5.02
CA ILE A 93 0.30 -8.98 -4.23
C ILE A 93 -0.31 -8.59 -2.89
N TRP A 94 -1.32 -9.31 -2.44
CA TRP A 94 -1.97 -9.03 -1.16
C TRP A 94 -2.23 -10.33 -0.42
N ASP A 95 -2.37 -10.21 0.89
CA ASP A 95 -2.70 -11.33 1.74
C ASP A 95 -4.22 -11.58 1.71
N PRO A 96 -4.69 -12.79 1.30
CA PRO A 96 -6.10 -13.12 1.32
C PRO A 96 -6.74 -13.00 2.72
N ARG A 97 -5.96 -13.13 3.80
CA ARG A 97 -6.42 -12.94 5.19
C ARG A 97 -6.96 -11.53 5.45
N GLN A 98 -6.56 -10.54 4.66
CA GLN A 98 -7.03 -9.15 4.77
C GLN A 98 -8.40 -8.91 4.13
N VAL A 99 -8.91 -9.89 3.36
CA VAL A 99 -10.16 -9.75 2.61
C VAL A 99 -11.35 -10.10 3.50
N SER A 100 -12.24 -9.13 3.73
CA SER A 100 -13.57 -9.38 4.29
C SER A 100 -14.54 -9.76 3.17
N GLU A 101 -15.35 -10.80 3.38
CA GLU A 101 -16.36 -11.28 2.42
C GLU A 101 -17.49 -10.28 2.13
N ARG A 102 -17.61 -9.21 2.95
CA ARG A 102 -18.73 -8.27 2.86
C ARG A 102 -18.35 -6.92 2.26
N ARG A 103 -17.13 -6.45 2.51
CA ARG A 103 -16.71 -5.08 2.21
C ARG A 103 -15.19 -4.97 2.20
N LEU A 104 -14.67 -4.24 1.21
CA LEU A 104 -13.26 -3.89 1.17
C LEU A 104 -12.90 -2.92 2.31
N SER A 105 -11.74 -3.12 2.96
CA SER A 105 -11.18 -2.13 3.89
C SER A 105 -10.82 -0.83 3.14
N SER A 106 -10.99 0.32 3.80
CA SER A 106 -10.51 1.61 3.25
C SER A 106 -8.98 1.73 3.23
N VAL A 107 -8.29 0.81 3.91
CA VAL A 107 -6.83 0.70 3.93
C VAL A 107 -6.45 -0.66 3.37
N GLN A 108 -5.62 -0.67 2.34
CA GLN A 108 -5.12 -1.89 1.70
C GLN A 108 -3.61 -1.96 1.89
N TYR A 109 -3.11 -3.12 2.31
CA TYR A 109 -1.67 -3.36 2.40
C TYR A 109 -1.24 -4.29 1.28
N LEU A 110 -0.37 -3.80 0.41
CA LEU A 110 -0.03 -4.45 -0.85
C LEU A 110 1.48 -4.56 -0.98
N LYS A 111 1.94 -5.58 -1.67
CA LYS A 111 3.33 -5.70 -2.13
C LYS A 111 3.38 -5.68 -3.64
N PHE A 112 4.50 -5.18 -4.18
CA PHE A 112 4.75 -5.19 -5.61
C PHE A 112 6.20 -5.64 -5.86
N ALA A 113 6.36 -6.62 -6.75
CA ALA A 113 7.66 -7.12 -7.15
C ALA A 113 8.34 -6.16 -8.14
N VAL A 114 8.97 -5.11 -7.61
CA VAL A 114 9.64 -4.07 -8.40
C VAL A 114 11.09 -4.39 -8.72
N GLN A 115 11.60 -5.52 -8.25
CA GLN A 115 12.94 -6.05 -8.54
C GLN A 115 14.05 -5.03 -8.21
N GLY A 116 13.89 -4.30 -7.10
CA GLY A 116 14.88 -3.35 -6.61
C GLY A 116 14.96 -2.03 -7.38
N ALA A 117 14.01 -1.72 -8.26
CA ALA A 117 13.96 -0.47 -9.00
C ALA A 117 12.71 0.34 -8.66
N ALA A 118 12.84 1.66 -8.50
CA ALA A 118 11.69 2.53 -8.27
C ALA A 118 10.70 2.49 -9.46
N PRO A 119 9.38 2.41 -9.19
CA PRO A 119 8.37 2.49 -10.23
C PRO A 119 8.29 3.91 -10.84
N ALA A 120 7.91 3.98 -12.11
CA ALA A 120 7.67 5.24 -12.82
C ALA A 120 6.31 5.85 -12.50
N ALA A 121 5.29 5.02 -12.23
CA ALA A 121 3.92 5.45 -11.95
C ALA A 121 3.19 4.45 -11.05
N CYS A 122 2.07 4.87 -10.47
CA CYS A 122 1.09 4.00 -9.81
C CYS A 122 -0.30 4.26 -10.38
N GLY A 123 -1.16 3.24 -10.38
CA GLY A 123 -2.45 3.34 -11.02
C GLY A 123 -3.45 2.26 -10.65
N VAL A 124 -4.65 2.43 -11.22
CA VAL A 124 -5.78 1.50 -11.13
C VAL A 124 -6.46 1.39 -12.49
N ASP A 125 -6.84 0.17 -12.87
CA ASP A 125 -7.56 -0.11 -14.13
C ASP A 125 -8.84 -0.93 -13.90
N PHE A 126 -9.64 -0.53 -12.91
CA PHE A 126 -10.91 -1.16 -12.61
C PHE A 126 -12.02 -0.59 -13.51
N ALA A 127 -12.15 -1.17 -14.70
CA ALA A 127 -13.06 -0.71 -15.74
C ALA A 127 -14.51 -0.54 -15.23
N GLY A 128 -15.11 0.60 -15.53
CA GLY A 128 -16.48 0.95 -15.10
C GLY A 128 -16.61 1.40 -13.64
N GLU A 129 -15.52 1.35 -12.87
CA GLU A 129 -15.52 1.67 -11.44
C GLU A 129 -14.57 2.82 -11.11
N VAL A 130 -13.27 2.64 -11.38
CA VAL A 130 -12.22 3.63 -11.12
C VAL A 130 -11.01 3.33 -12.01
N VAL A 131 -10.57 4.35 -12.75
CA VAL A 131 -9.40 4.27 -13.64
C VAL A 131 -8.59 5.54 -13.47
N GLY A 132 -7.29 5.38 -13.30
CA GLY A 132 -6.36 6.49 -13.21
C GLY A 132 -4.93 6.00 -13.09
N GLU A 133 -4.00 6.86 -13.48
CA GLU A 133 -2.56 6.62 -13.35
C GLU A 133 -1.89 7.95 -13.02
N THR A 134 -0.94 7.93 -12.10
CA THR A 134 -0.17 9.10 -11.71
C THR A 134 1.32 8.76 -11.79
N ALA A 135 2.06 9.53 -12.58
CA ALA A 135 3.51 9.44 -12.63
C ALA A 135 4.13 9.87 -11.29
N LEU A 136 5.10 9.12 -10.81
CA LEU A 136 5.92 9.53 -9.69
C LEU A 136 6.83 10.68 -10.14
N THR A 137 7.11 11.62 -9.24
CA THR A 137 8.08 12.69 -9.49
C THR A 137 9.51 12.14 -9.48
N ALA A 138 10.47 12.90 -10.00
CA ALA A 138 11.89 12.52 -9.94
C ALA A 138 12.36 12.34 -8.49
N ALA A 139 12.01 13.27 -7.60
CA ALA A 139 12.36 13.20 -6.18
C ALA A 139 11.76 11.96 -5.48
N GLN A 140 10.52 11.57 -5.83
CA GLN A 140 9.92 10.35 -5.29
C GLN A 140 10.66 9.10 -5.76
N ARG A 141 11.05 9.03 -7.05
CA ARG A 141 11.82 7.89 -7.55
C ARG A 141 13.20 7.79 -6.91
N GLU A 142 13.91 8.92 -6.77
CA GLU A 142 15.21 8.95 -6.10
C GLU A 142 15.12 8.47 -4.64
N ALA A 143 14.09 8.91 -3.90
CA ALA A 143 13.86 8.44 -2.54
C ALA A 143 13.57 6.93 -2.48
N LEU A 144 12.76 6.41 -3.41
CA LEU A 144 12.47 4.98 -3.48
C LEU A 144 13.68 4.14 -3.89
N ASP A 145 14.50 4.61 -4.83
CA ASP A 145 15.73 3.92 -5.22
C ASP A 145 16.72 3.86 -4.05
N ALA A 146 16.84 4.93 -3.25
CA ALA A 146 17.64 4.92 -2.03
C ALA A 146 17.09 3.90 -1.02
N ASP A 147 15.79 3.94 -0.73
CA ASP A 147 15.12 3.02 0.20
C ASP A 147 15.19 1.55 -0.24
N LEU A 148 15.26 1.27 -1.54
CA LEU A 148 15.41 -0.08 -2.09
C LEU A 148 16.87 -0.56 -2.06
N GLY A 149 17.83 0.35 -2.27
CA GLY A 149 19.26 0.06 -2.24
C GLY A 149 19.83 -0.18 -0.83
N GLU A 150 19.17 0.32 0.22
CA GLU A 150 19.57 0.11 1.62
C GLU A 150 19.08 -1.22 2.23
N ARG A 151 18.32 -2.03 1.49
CA ARG A 151 17.65 -3.26 2.00
C ARG A 151 18.43 -4.57 1.79
N ASP A 152 19.69 -4.49 1.35
CA ASP A 152 20.65 -5.61 1.24
C ASP A 152 21.62 -5.65 2.45
#